data_AF-A0A7J5D1H5-F1
#
_entry.id   AF-A0A7J5D1H5-F1
#
_cell.length_a   1.000
_cell.length_b   1.000
_cell.length_c   1.000
_cell.angle_alpha   90.00
_cell.angle_beta   90.00
_cell.angle_gamma   90.00
#
_symmetry.space_group_name_H-M   'P 1'
#
loop_
_entity.id
_entity.type
_entity.pdbx_description
1 polymer ?
#
loop_
_entity_poly.entity_id
_entity_poly.type
_entity_poly.pdbx_seq_one_letter_code
_entity_poly.pdbx_strand_id
1 'polypeptide(L)'
;MTTQPPDPAGHTTHHLAAFMPPAFWEFQARYDRACLEYARIHLGDAAEARRLVDSTFLYLATIWFRLEAMPNPGADAWALFKQRVHGELAVQGLSPATTETLAFARALRAASEPLLDSFRADFHAEYGAEIAELEEGLGLYRQMTKLSERQFDVLILHDALGFDTKETALIMGIQEATVRSTRRTAKHRIAAAMGLPLDDTLETDALDDTGKE
;
A
#
# COMPACT_ATOMS: atom_id res chain seq x y z
N MET A 1 41.81 -15.40 19.42
CA MET A 1 41.34 -14.02 19.20
C MET A 1 40.60 -14.01 17.87
N THR A 2 39.28 -14.13 17.89
CA THR A 2 38.47 -14.21 16.67
C THR A 2 38.06 -12.79 16.29
N THR A 3 38.70 -12.23 15.27
CA THR A 3 38.32 -10.93 14.68
C THR A 3 37.04 -11.14 13.87
N GLN A 4 35.93 -10.63 14.40
CA GLN A 4 34.66 -10.51 13.69
C GLN A 4 34.84 -9.54 12.52
N PRO A 5 34.45 -9.90 11.28
CA PRO A 5 34.55 -8.99 10.15
C PRO A 5 33.61 -7.79 10.36
N PRO A 6 34.02 -6.57 9.97
CA PRO A 6 33.20 -5.38 10.09
C PRO A 6 31.94 -5.54 9.23
N ASP A 7 30.76 -5.34 9.83
CA ASP A 7 29.46 -5.37 9.17
C ASP A 7 29.35 -4.20 8.16
N PRO A 8 29.48 -4.43 6.85
CA PRO A 8 29.52 -3.36 5.86
C PRO A 8 28.25 -2.49 5.87
N ALA A 9 27.10 -3.03 6.29
CA ALA A 9 25.84 -2.29 6.34
C ALA A 9 25.88 -1.16 7.38
N GLY A 10 26.50 -1.40 8.55
CA GLY A 10 26.61 -0.38 9.60
C GLY A 10 27.47 0.84 9.22
N HIS A 11 28.44 0.66 8.34
CA HIS A 11 29.43 1.69 7.97
C HIS A 11 28.85 2.65 6.93
N THR A 12 28.10 2.11 5.97
CA THR A 12 27.40 2.89 4.95
C THR A 12 26.32 3.79 5.56
N THR A 13 25.56 3.27 6.52
CA THR A 13 24.49 4.03 7.20
C THR A 13 25.06 5.18 8.04
N HIS A 14 26.17 4.96 8.76
CA HIS A 14 26.83 6.01 9.54
C HIS A 14 27.45 7.12 8.68
N HIS A 15 27.97 6.79 7.49
CA HIS A 15 28.54 7.79 6.58
C HIS A 15 27.45 8.66 5.96
N LEU A 16 26.30 8.09 5.55
CA LEU A 16 25.18 8.85 4.99
C LEU A 16 24.53 9.81 6.00
N ALA A 17 24.49 9.44 7.29
CA ALA A 17 23.99 10.28 8.38
C ALA A 17 24.66 11.67 8.45
N ALA A 18 25.93 11.78 8.03
CA ALA A 18 26.66 13.04 8.03
C ALA A 18 26.40 13.93 6.79
N PHE A 19 25.89 13.38 5.69
CA PHE A 19 25.72 14.10 4.42
C PHE A 19 24.25 14.37 4.05
N MET A 20 23.30 13.70 4.70
CA MET A 20 21.88 13.85 4.39
C MET A 20 21.20 14.91 5.26
N PRO A 21 20.37 15.79 4.68
CA PRO A 21 19.62 16.78 5.46
C PRO A 21 18.62 16.12 6.42
N PRO A 22 18.24 16.77 7.54
CA PRO A 22 17.23 16.25 8.47
C PRO A 22 15.91 15.86 7.80
N ALA A 23 15.48 16.61 6.78
CA ALA A 23 14.27 16.34 6.00
C ALA A 23 14.28 14.94 5.35
N PHE A 24 15.45 14.44 4.92
CA PHE A 24 15.57 13.07 4.39
C PHE A 24 15.31 12.03 5.48
N TRP A 25 15.82 12.23 6.69
CA TRP A 25 15.63 11.27 7.80
C TRP A 25 14.18 11.26 8.29
N GLU A 26 13.52 12.42 8.35
CA GLU A 26 12.09 12.52 8.63
C GLU A 26 11.25 11.81 7.55
N PHE A 27 11.64 11.98 6.27
CA PHE A 27 11.04 11.26 5.17
C PHE A 27 11.27 9.75 5.34
N GLN A 28 12.50 9.28 5.53
CA GLN A 28 12.78 7.85 5.70
C GLN A 28 11.99 7.26 6.88
N ALA A 29 12.01 7.89 8.05
CA ALA A 29 11.30 7.39 9.23
C ALA A 29 9.79 7.27 9.00
N ARG A 30 9.22 8.19 8.22
CA ARG A 30 7.79 8.17 7.85
C ARG A 30 7.44 7.00 6.93
N TYR A 31 8.29 6.71 5.94
CA TYR A 31 7.99 5.71 4.92
C TYR A 31 8.53 4.31 5.26
N ASP A 32 9.46 4.15 6.20
CA ASP A 32 10.11 2.86 6.53
C ASP A 32 9.09 1.77 6.88
N ARG A 33 8.15 2.07 7.79
CA ARG A 33 7.12 1.11 8.20
C ARG A 33 6.24 0.69 7.03
N ALA A 34 5.78 1.66 6.24
CA ALA A 34 4.89 1.39 5.11
C ALA A 34 5.58 0.54 4.04
N CYS A 35 6.81 0.91 3.67
CA CYS A 35 7.60 0.16 2.69
C CYS A 35 7.94 -1.25 3.21
N LEU A 36 8.29 -1.40 4.48
CA LEU A 36 8.63 -2.70 5.06
C LEU A 36 7.45 -3.65 5.08
N GLU A 37 6.31 -3.21 5.61
CA GLU A 37 5.11 -4.06 5.70
C GLU A 37 4.55 -4.39 4.31
N TYR A 38 4.57 -3.42 3.38
CA TYR A 38 4.20 -3.67 2.00
C TYR A 38 5.13 -4.70 1.33
N ALA A 39 6.45 -4.54 1.46
CA ALA A 39 7.41 -5.48 0.89
C ALA A 39 7.27 -6.88 1.52
N ARG A 40 7.03 -6.99 2.83
CA ARG A 40 6.81 -8.27 3.51
C ARG A 40 5.60 -9.02 2.93
N ILE A 41 4.49 -8.31 2.75
CA ILE A 41 3.26 -8.85 2.17
C ILE A 41 3.50 -9.38 0.74
N HIS A 42 4.29 -8.67 -0.07
CA HIS A 42 4.50 -9.03 -1.49
C HIS A 42 5.61 -10.07 -1.71
N LEU A 43 6.73 -9.95 -1.00
CA LEU A 43 7.90 -10.81 -1.18
C LEU A 43 7.81 -12.10 -0.36
N GLY A 44 7.11 -12.07 0.79
CA GLY A 44 6.96 -13.22 1.68
C GLY A 44 8.22 -13.58 2.50
N ASP A 45 9.31 -12.82 2.35
CA ASP A 45 10.55 -12.97 3.09
C ASP A 45 10.89 -11.65 3.79
N ALA A 46 10.99 -11.68 5.13
CA ALA A 46 11.24 -10.49 5.93
C ALA A 46 12.65 -9.91 5.75
N ALA A 47 13.65 -10.76 5.47
CA ALA A 47 15.01 -10.32 5.23
C ALA A 47 15.15 -9.70 3.84
N GLU A 48 14.49 -10.27 2.83
CA GLU A 48 14.42 -9.68 1.49
C GLU A 48 13.67 -8.35 1.51
N ALA A 49 12.54 -8.29 2.21
CA ALA A 49 11.80 -7.03 2.39
C ALA A 49 12.66 -5.94 3.01
N ARG A 50 13.39 -6.24 4.11
CA ARG A 50 14.30 -5.27 4.74
C ARG A 50 15.42 -4.82 3.79
N ARG A 51 16.07 -5.74 3.08
CA ARG A 51 17.10 -5.40 2.08
C ARG A 51 16.56 -4.50 0.97
N LEU A 52 15.37 -4.78 0.46
CA LEU A 52 14.73 -3.96 -0.56
C LEU A 52 14.44 -2.56 -0.07
N VAL A 53 13.91 -2.41 1.16
CA VAL A 53 13.63 -1.11 1.78
C VAL A 53 14.93 -0.32 1.96
N ASP A 54 15.95 -0.92 2.58
CA ASP A 54 17.21 -0.24 2.86
C ASP A 54 17.91 0.19 1.55
N SER A 55 17.93 -0.68 0.54
CA SER A 55 18.51 -0.35 -0.78
C SER A 55 17.70 0.69 -1.56
N THR A 56 16.39 0.78 -1.32
CA THR A 56 15.53 1.81 -1.89
C THR A 56 15.84 3.17 -1.27
N PHE A 57 15.92 3.26 0.06
CA PHE A 57 16.27 4.52 0.73
C PHE A 57 17.70 4.95 0.45
N LEU A 58 18.63 4.01 0.31
CA LEU A 58 19.98 4.30 -0.17
C LEU A 58 19.96 4.97 -1.55
N TYR A 59 19.16 4.44 -2.49
CA TYR A 59 19.01 5.06 -3.80
C TYR A 59 18.31 6.43 -3.73
N LEU A 60 17.23 6.55 -2.95
CA LEU A 60 16.54 7.83 -2.75
C LEU A 60 17.49 8.90 -2.19
N ALA A 61 18.40 8.53 -1.29
CA ALA A 61 19.42 9.44 -0.78
C ALA A 61 20.32 10.00 -1.89
N THR A 62 20.69 9.17 -2.87
CA THR A 62 21.51 9.62 -4.02
C THR A 62 20.80 10.62 -4.94
N ILE A 63 19.46 10.61 -4.95
CA ILE A 63 18.64 11.49 -5.79
C ILE A 63 17.84 12.52 -4.98
N TRP A 64 18.11 12.66 -3.68
CA TRP A 64 17.26 13.42 -2.75
C TRP A 64 16.97 14.84 -3.21
N PHE A 65 18.00 15.60 -3.61
CA PHE A 65 17.83 16.99 -4.07
C PHE A 65 16.90 17.12 -5.29
N ARG A 66 16.84 16.10 -6.14
CA ARG A 66 15.91 16.07 -7.26
C ARG A 66 14.50 15.69 -6.78
N LEU A 67 14.40 14.65 -5.95
CA LEU A 67 13.15 14.14 -5.42
C LEU A 67 12.40 15.21 -4.62
N GLU A 68 13.09 15.92 -3.73
CA GLU A 68 12.52 17.00 -2.90
C GLU A 68 11.99 18.16 -3.74
N ALA A 69 12.59 18.43 -4.91
CA ALA A 69 12.14 19.45 -5.84
C ALA A 69 10.95 19.01 -6.71
N MET A 70 10.53 17.74 -6.65
CA MET A 70 9.38 17.26 -7.40
C MET A 70 8.07 17.78 -6.78
N PRO A 71 6.99 17.93 -7.57
CA PRO A 71 5.70 18.37 -7.05
C PRO A 71 5.13 17.46 -5.97
N ASN A 72 5.51 16.17 -5.98
CA ASN A 72 5.01 15.18 -5.04
C ASN A 72 6.06 14.10 -4.71
N PRO A 73 7.05 14.45 -3.86
CA PRO A 73 8.16 13.54 -3.52
C PRO A 73 7.69 12.19 -2.97
N GLY A 74 6.56 12.17 -2.26
CA GLY A 74 5.96 10.96 -1.70
C GLY A 74 5.43 10.00 -2.77
N ALA A 75 4.64 10.52 -3.73
CA ALA A 75 4.12 9.71 -4.83
C ALA A 75 5.26 9.12 -5.68
N ASP A 76 6.27 9.94 -6.00
CA ASP A 76 7.42 9.51 -6.80
C ASP A 76 8.25 8.45 -6.09
N ALA A 77 8.51 8.62 -4.78
CA ALA A 77 9.21 7.62 -3.98
C ALA A 77 8.40 6.32 -3.84
N TRP A 78 7.09 6.42 -3.64
CA TRP A 78 6.21 5.25 -3.54
C TRP A 78 6.16 4.48 -4.86
N ALA A 79 6.02 5.17 -5.99
CA ALA A 79 6.03 4.56 -7.31
C ALA A 79 7.37 3.85 -7.60
N LEU A 80 8.50 4.50 -7.27
CA LEU A 80 9.82 3.89 -7.40
C LEU A 80 9.94 2.64 -6.53
N PHE A 81 9.53 2.71 -5.27
CA PHE A 81 9.59 1.58 -4.36
C PHE A 81 8.81 0.38 -4.91
N LYS A 82 7.57 0.59 -5.38
CA LYS A 82 6.76 -0.46 -6.02
C LYS A 82 7.42 -1.03 -7.27
N GLN A 83 8.02 -0.19 -8.11
CA GLN A 83 8.78 -0.66 -9.26
C GLN A 83 9.93 -1.60 -8.85
N ARG A 84 10.61 -1.31 -7.73
CA ARG A 84 11.66 -2.18 -7.20
C ARG A 84 11.12 -3.47 -6.60
N VAL A 85 9.97 -3.45 -5.92
CA VAL A 85 9.26 -4.68 -5.50
C VAL A 85 8.98 -5.57 -6.71
N HIS A 86 8.42 -5.02 -7.80
CA HIS A 86 8.20 -5.75 -9.05
C HIS A 86 9.51 -6.25 -9.68
N GLY A 87 10.59 -5.48 -9.57
CA GLY A 87 11.94 -5.87 -10.03
C GLY A 87 12.49 -7.08 -9.29
N GLU A 88 12.47 -7.08 -7.95
CA GLU A 88 12.94 -8.21 -7.14
C GLU A 88 12.15 -9.47 -7.42
N LEU A 89 10.83 -9.32 -7.55
CA LEU A 89 9.93 -10.39 -7.95
C LEU A 89 10.34 -11.00 -9.30
N ALA A 90 10.67 -10.17 -10.30
CA ALA A 90 11.13 -10.65 -11.61
C ALA A 90 12.48 -11.40 -11.53
N VAL A 91 13.40 -10.96 -10.67
CA VAL A 91 14.71 -11.60 -10.44
C VAL A 91 14.58 -12.98 -9.80
N GLN A 92 13.54 -13.24 -9.00
CA GLN A 92 13.27 -14.54 -8.36
C GLN A 92 12.86 -15.67 -9.34
N GLY A 93 12.87 -15.42 -10.66
CA GLY A 93 13.03 -16.48 -11.67
C GLY A 93 11.77 -17.21 -12.10
N LEU A 94 10.59 -16.63 -11.90
CA LEU A 94 9.35 -17.10 -12.53
C LEU A 94 8.98 -16.14 -13.67
N SER A 95 8.25 -16.64 -14.68
CA SER A 95 7.85 -15.78 -15.81
C SER A 95 7.12 -14.54 -15.29
N PRO A 96 7.22 -13.35 -15.93
CA PRO A 96 6.59 -12.12 -15.43
C PRO A 96 5.12 -12.32 -15.01
N ALA A 97 4.35 -13.07 -15.81
CA ALA A 97 2.96 -13.42 -15.51
C ALA A 97 2.81 -14.35 -14.28
N THR A 98 3.69 -15.34 -14.11
CA THR A 98 3.66 -16.26 -12.96
C THR A 98 4.09 -15.57 -11.66
N THR A 99 5.07 -14.70 -11.76
CA THR A 99 5.60 -13.90 -10.65
C THR A 99 4.57 -12.88 -10.16
N GLU A 100 4.01 -12.09 -11.07
CA GLU A 100 2.96 -11.12 -10.76
C GLU A 100 1.76 -11.85 -10.11
N THR A 101 1.37 -13.01 -10.66
CA THR A 101 0.31 -13.84 -10.08
C THR A 101 0.64 -14.34 -8.68
N LEU A 102 1.87 -14.80 -8.41
CA LEU A 102 2.27 -15.31 -7.09
C LEU A 102 2.46 -14.21 -6.05
N ALA A 103 3.07 -13.09 -6.43
CA ALA A 103 3.20 -11.94 -5.55
C ALA A 103 1.84 -11.35 -5.22
N PHE A 104 0.98 -11.21 -6.22
CA PHE A 104 -0.40 -10.81 -6.03
C PHE A 104 -1.13 -11.82 -5.14
N ALA A 105 -1.00 -13.13 -5.37
CA ALA A 105 -1.64 -14.15 -4.54
C ALA A 105 -1.10 -14.20 -3.10
N ARG A 106 0.19 -13.92 -2.88
CA ARG A 106 0.82 -13.80 -1.56
C ARG A 106 0.33 -12.55 -0.86
N ALA A 107 0.39 -11.41 -1.55
CA ALA A 107 -0.06 -10.14 -1.02
C ALA A 107 -1.53 -10.21 -0.65
N LEU A 108 -2.32 -10.80 -1.54
CA LEU A 108 -3.71 -11.08 -1.31
C LEU A 108 -3.89 -12.03 -0.13
N ARG A 109 -3.22 -13.19 -0.05
CA ARG A 109 -3.33 -14.10 1.11
C ARG A 109 -2.95 -13.45 2.44
N ALA A 110 -1.83 -12.73 2.49
CA ALA A 110 -1.34 -12.08 3.70
C ALA A 110 -2.22 -10.91 4.13
N ALA A 111 -2.74 -10.15 3.16
CA ALA A 111 -3.67 -9.06 3.42
C ALA A 111 -5.09 -9.58 3.65
N SER A 112 -5.47 -10.75 3.16
CA SER A 112 -6.85 -11.21 3.14
C SER A 112 -7.45 -11.42 4.51
N GLU A 113 -6.73 -11.96 5.50
CA GLU A 113 -7.29 -12.07 6.86
C GLU A 113 -7.59 -10.70 7.49
N PRO A 114 -6.61 -9.78 7.61
CA PRO A 114 -6.89 -8.45 8.16
C PRO A 114 -7.82 -7.60 7.28
N LEU A 115 -7.74 -7.75 5.95
CA LEU A 115 -8.69 -7.11 5.03
C LEU A 115 -10.08 -7.71 5.13
N LEU A 116 -10.23 -9.03 5.32
CA LEU A 116 -11.54 -9.65 5.58
C LEU A 116 -12.12 -9.10 6.87
N ASP A 117 -11.30 -8.96 7.92
CA ASP A 117 -11.76 -8.45 9.21
C ASP A 117 -12.13 -6.96 9.14
N SER A 118 -11.31 -6.11 8.54
CA SER A 118 -11.65 -4.69 8.31
C SER A 118 -12.82 -4.54 7.34
N PHE A 119 -12.83 -5.30 6.25
CA PHE A 119 -13.92 -5.31 5.29
C PHE A 119 -15.20 -5.73 5.98
N ARG A 120 -15.23 -6.83 6.74
CA ARG A 120 -16.40 -7.26 7.52
C ARG A 120 -16.82 -6.21 8.53
N ALA A 121 -15.89 -5.65 9.31
CA ALA A 121 -16.21 -4.66 10.34
C ALA A 121 -16.88 -3.41 9.74
N ASP A 122 -16.32 -2.86 8.67
CA ASP A 122 -16.89 -1.68 8.00
C ASP A 122 -18.14 -2.02 7.21
N PHE A 123 -18.17 -3.19 6.57
CA PHE A 123 -19.31 -3.65 5.79
C PHE A 123 -20.51 -3.93 6.71
N HIS A 124 -20.29 -4.50 7.89
CA HIS A 124 -21.32 -4.64 8.93
C HIS A 124 -21.78 -3.27 9.44
N ALA A 125 -20.86 -2.31 9.59
CA ALA A 125 -21.21 -0.95 10.01
C ALA A 125 -22.02 -0.17 8.96
N GLU A 126 -21.76 -0.43 7.67
CA GLU A 126 -22.37 0.29 6.56
C GLU A 126 -23.65 -0.37 6.02
N TYR A 127 -23.75 -1.70 6.03
CA TYR A 127 -24.83 -2.45 5.38
C TYR A 127 -25.58 -3.44 6.29
N GLY A 128 -25.25 -3.48 7.59
CA GLY A 128 -25.97 -4.27 8.59
C GLY A 128 -25.47 -5.71 8.77
N ALA A 129 -25.85 -6.33 9.90
CA ALA A 129 -25.32 -7.62 10.36
C ALA A 129 -25.85 -8.85 9.59
N GLU A 130 -26.93 -8.71 8.82
CA GLU A 130 -27.58 -9.83 8.11
C GLU A 130 -26.79 -10.32 6.87
N ILE A 131 -25.77 -9.57 6.44
CA ILE A 131 -24.93 -9.90 5.28
C ILE A 131 -23.67 -10.72 5.68
N ALA A 132 -23.50 -11.01 6.98
CA ALA A 132 -22.28 -11.58 7.56
C ALA A 132 -21.97 -13.05 7.15
N GLU A 133 -22.87 -13.73 6.44
CA GLU A 133 -22.70 -15.13 6.00
C GLU A 133 -22.19 -15.25 4.55
N LEU A 134 -21.34 -14.33 4.09
CA LEU A 134 -20.60 -14.56 2.84
C LEU A 134 -19.48 -15.60 3.06
N GLU A 135 -19.88 -16.87 2.96
CA GLU A 135 -19.09 -17.93 2.33
C GLU A 135 -18.50 -17.39 1.01
N GLU A 136 -17.21 -17.45 0.68
CA GLU A 136 -16.00 -18.05 1.23
C GLU A 136 -14.88 -17.05 0.94
N GLY A 137 -13.74 -17.09 1.65
CA GLY A 137 -12.58 -16.25 1.34
C GLY A 137 -12.26 -16.21 -0.17
N LEU A 138 -12.49 -17.30 -0.91
CA LEU A 138 -12.33 -17.46 -2.36
C LEU A 138 -13.09 -16.43 -3.22
N GLY A 139 -14.29 -16.01 -2.79
CA GLY A 139 -15.09 -14.99 -3.46
C GLY A 139 -14.41 -13.62 -3.40
N LEU A 140 -13.99 -13.20 -2.21
CA LEU A 140 -13.24 -11.95 -2.01
C LEU A 140 -11.90 -11.99 -2.75
N TYR A 141 -11.15 -13.10 -2.64
CA TYR A 141 -9.89 -13.30 -3.35
C TYR A 141 -10.06 -12.99 -4.85
N ARG A 142 -11.10 -13.53 -5.49
CA ARG A 142 -11.38 -13.31 -6.92
C ARG A 142 -11.79 -11.88 -7.25
N GLN A 143 -12.46 -11.16 -6.36
CA GLN A 143 -12.86 -9.78 -6.66
C GLN A 143 -11.72 -8.80 -6.46
N MET A 144 -10.85 -9.04 -5.48
CA MET A 144 -9.67 -8.25 -5.25
C MET A 144 -8.68 -8.31 -6.43
N THR A 145 -8.58 -9.44 -7.16
CA THR A 145 -7.78 -9.52 -8.41
C THR A 145 -8.25 -8.57 -9.51
N LYS A 146 -9.46 -7.99 -9.39
CA LYS A 146 -10.03 -7.06 -10.39
C LYS A 146 -9.92 -5.60 -9.99
N LEU A 147 -9.30 -5.30 -8.85
CA LEU A 147 -9.04 -3.94 -8.41
C LEU A 147 -7.92 -3.34 -9.26
N SER A 148 -7.95 -2.02 -9.45
CA SER A 148 -6.77 -1.32 -9.94
C SER A 148 -5.67 -1.35 -8.88
N GLU A 149 -4.41 -1.26 -9.29
CA GLU A 149 -3.26 -1.20 -8.38
C GLU A 149 -3.45 -0.11 -7.31
N ARG A 150 -3.99 1.05 -7.69
CA ARG A 150 -4.29 2.15 -6.76
C ARG A 150 -5.37 1.80 -5.73
N GLN A 151 -6.42 1.09 -6.14
CA GLN A 151 -7.45 0.62 -5.21
C GLN A 151 -6.89 -0.42 -4.24
N PHE A 152 -6.07 -1.33 -4.76
CA PHE A 152 -5.41 -2.35 -3.97
C PHE A 152 -4.45 -1.74 -2.93
N ASP A 153 -3.62 -0.76 -3.34
CA ASP A 153 -2.72 -0.04 -2.44
C ASP A 153 -3.47 0.68 -1.30
N VAL A 154 -4.59 1.34 -1.61
CA VAL A 154 -5.42 2.00 -0.59
C VAL A 154 -5.96 0.98 0.41
N LEU A 155 -6.46 -0.17 -0.06
CA LEU A 155 -6.94 -1.21 0.84
C LEU A 155 -5.80 -1.80 1.68
N ILE A 156 -4.65 -2.12 1.09
CA ILE A 156 -3.51 -2.66 1.84
C ILE A 156 -3.06 -1.68 2.92
N LEU A 157 -2.77 -0.44 2.55
CA LEU A 157 -2.24 0.54 3.50
C LEU A 157 -3.27 0.83 4.61
N HIS A 158 -4.51 1.12 4.24
CA HIS A 158 -5.50 1.57 5.21
C HIS A 158 -6.12 0.41 6.01
N ASP A 159 -6.59 -0.62 5.31
CA ASP A 159 -7.43 -1.67 5.90
C ASP A 159 -6.60 -2.88 6.37
N ALA A 160 -5.51 -3.23 5.68
CA ALA A 160 -4.65 -4.37 6.07
C ALA A 160 -3.57 -3.98 7.08
N LEU A 161 -2.94 -2.82 6.86
CA LEU A 161 -1.78 -2.35 7.64
C LEU A 161 -2.15 -1.32 8.71
N GLY A 162 -3.39 -0.85 8.71
CA GLY A 162 -3.94 0.05 9.73
C GLY A 162 -3.38 1.48 9.69
N PHE A 163 -2.87 1.93 8.54
CA PHE A 163 -2.54 3.35 8.36
C PHE A 163 -3.82 4.18 8.27
N ASP A 164 -3.86 5.33 8.94
CA ASP A 164 -5.04 6.18 8.84
C ASP A 164 -5.17 6.82 7.44
N THR A 165 -6.28 7.51 7.18
CA THR A 165 -6.54 8.16 5.89
C THR A 165 -5.46 9.19 5.53
N LYS A 166 -4.93 9.91 6.52
CA LYS A 166 -3.92 10.95 6.33
C LYS A 166 -2.55 10.34 6.04
N GLU A 167 -2.17 9.31 6.78
CA GLU A 167 -0.95 8.53 6.55
C GLU A 167 -0.99 7.88 5.16
N THR A 168 -2.09 7.23 4.80
CA THR A 168 -2.28 6.63 3.48
C THR A 168 -2.17 7.66 2.36
N ALA A 169 -2.83 8.82 2.52
CA ALA A 169 -2.75 9.93 1.57
C ALA A 169 -1.32 10.42 1.38
N LEU A 170 -0.60 10.60 2.49
CA LEU A 170 0.78 11.06 2.50
C LEU A 170 1.75 10.03 1.87
N ILE A 171 1.58 8.75 2.19
CA ILE A 171 2.39 7.66 1.63
C ILE A 171 2.20 7.58 0.12
N MET A 172 0.95 7.59 -0.35
CA MET A 172 0.65 7.46 -1.78
C MET A 172 0.85 8.78 -2.54
N GLY A 173 1.06 9.90 -1.84
CA GLY A 173 1.09 11.24 -2.43
C GLY A 173 -0.24 11.59 -3.12
N ILE A 174 -1.37 11.37 -2.47
CA ILE A 174 -2.70 11.71 -2.98
C ILE A 174 -3.47 12.51 -1.92
N GLN A 175 -4.62 13.07 -2.27
CA GLN A 175 -5.46 13.78 -1.31
C GLN A 175 -6.23 12.79 -0.42
N GLU A 176 -6.49 13.14 0.83
CA GLU A 176 -7.32 12.34 1.74
C GLU A 176 -8.71 12.04 1.17
N ALA A 177 -9.32 13.02 0.49
CA ALA A 177 -10.58 12.82 -0.21
C ALA A 177 -10.47 11.72 -1.28
N THR A 178 -9.32 11.61 -1.95
CA THR A 178 -9.07 10.55 -2.92
C THR A 178 -8.86 9.19 -2.26
N VAL A 179 -8.26 9.13 -1.07
CA VAL A 179 -8.19 7.89 -0.28
C VAL A 179 -9.60 7.41 0.06
N ARG A 180 -10.43 8.29 0.64
CA ARG A 180 -11.82 7.96 1.02
C ARG A 180 -12.65 7.50 -0.18
N SER A 181 -12.62 8.23 -1.29
CA SER A 181 -13.38 7.88 -2.48
C SER A 181 -12.87 6.59 -3.13
N THR A 182 -11.55 6.42 -3.28
CA THR A 182 -10.95 5.20 -3.84
C THR A 182 -11.30 3.98 -3.00
N ARG A 183 -11.22 4.11 -1.67
CA ARG A 183 -11.58 3.06 -0.72
C ARG A 183 -13.05 2.68 -0.84
N ARG A 184 -13.97 3.66 -0.81
CA ARG A 184 -15.41 3.44 -0.96
C ARG A 184 -15.72 2.73 -2.28
N THR A 185 -15.19 3.24 -3.40
CA THR A 185 -15.40 2.63 -4.72
C THR A 185 -14.86 1.20 -4.79
N ALA A 186 -13.69 0.92 -4.20
CA ALA A 186 -13.14 -0.43 -4.13
C ALA A 186 -14.06 -1.38 -3.34
N LYS A 187 -14.54 -0.94 -2.17
CA LYS A 187 -15.46 -1.72 -1.33
C LYS A 187 -16.81 -1.96 -2.01
N HIS A 188 -17.41 -0.94 -2.61
CA HIS A 188 -18.63 -1.07 -3.40
C HIS A 188 -18.46 -2.06 -4.55
N ARG A 189 -17.35 -1.99 -5.29
CA ARG A 189 -17.08 -2.91 -6.40
C ARG A 189 -16.96 -4.36 -5.92
N ILE A 190 -16.31 -4.58 -4.78
CA ILE A 190 -16.21 -5.90 -4.14
C ILE A 190 -17.60 -6.39 -3.73
N ALA A 191 -18.39 -5.55 -3.04
CA ALA A 191 -19.73 -5.87 -2.58
C ALA A 191 -20.69 -6.20 -3.73
N ALA A 192 -20.70 -5.37 -4.78
CA ALA A 192 -21.47 -5.57 -6.00
C ALA A 192 -21.18 -6.94 -6.62
N ALA A 193 -19.90 -7.29 -6.70
CA ALA A 193 -19.45 -8.50 -7.34
C ALA A 193 -19.62 -9.76 -6.46
N MET A 194 -19.95 -9.59 -5.18
CA MET A 194 -20.40 -10.64 -4.26
C MET A 194 -21.93 -10.75 -4.17
N GLY A 195 -22.68 -9.96 -4.96
CA GLY A 195 -24.14 -10.00 -5.00
C GLY A 195 -24.81 -9.33 -3.81
N LEU A 196 -24.09 -8.44 -3.10
CA LEU A 196 -24.62 -7.73 -1.95
C LEU A 196 -25.43 -6.51 -2.39
N PRO A 197 -26.55 -6.20 -1.72
CA PRO A 197 -27.31 -5.00 -2.00
C PRO A 197 -26.43 -3.78 -1.73
N LEU A 198 -26.23 -2.96 -2.77
CA LEU A 198 -25.64 -1.64 -2.64
C LEU A 198 -26.80 -0.68 -2.43
N ASP A 199 -26.82 0.00 -1.29
CA ASP A 199 -27.73 1.13 -1.14
C ASP A 199 -27.28 2.22 -2.12
N ASP A 200 -28.13 2.49 -3.12
CA ASP A 200 -27.89 3.39 -4.25
C ASP A 200 -28.02 4.87 -3.85
N THR A 201 -27.67 5.21 -2.61
CA THR A 201 -27.93 6.54 -2.02
C THR A 201 -26.90 7.59 -2.43
N LEU A 202 -26.40 7.55 -3.67
CA LEU A 202 -25.51 8.58 -4.21
C LEU A 202 -25.85 8.94 -5.66
N GLU A 203 -27.01 9.56 -5.86
CA GLU A 203 -27.23 10.45 -7.02
C GLU A 203 -27.89 11.81 -6.70
N THR A 204 -28.15 12.18 -5.43
CA THR A 204 -28.89 13.42 -5.15
C THR A 204 -28.26 14.31 -4.09
N ASP A 205 -27.00 14.72 -4.28
CA ASP A 205 -26.43 15.85 -3.50
C ASP A 205 -25.54 16.78 -4.34
N ALA A 206 -25.62 16.70 -5.67
CA ALA A 206 -24.85 17.56 -6.59
C ALA A 206 -25.71 18.49 -7.48
N LEU A 207 -27.01 18.63 -7.18
CA LEU A 207 -27.93 19.48 -7.95
C LEU A 207 -29.00 20.10 -7.02
N ASP A 208 -28.58 20.80 -5.97
CA ASP A 208 -29.45 21.84 -5.36
C ASP A 208 -28.61 22.91 -4.65
N ASP A 209 -27.75 23.59 -5.41
CA ASP A 209 -27.25 24.93 -5.02
C ASP A 209 -27.12 25.82 -6.26
N THR A 210 -28.25 26.06 -6.91
CA THR A 210 -28.39 27.22 -7.81
C THR A 210 -29.84 27.69 -7.80
N GLY A 211 -30.24 28.36 -6.71
CA GLY A 211 -31.52 29.07 -6.70
C GLY A 211 -31.97 29.56 -5.33
N LYS A 212 -31.79 30.88 -5.11
CA LYS A 212 -32.27 31.79 -4.04
C LYS A 212 -31.08 32.30 -3.21
N GLU A 213 -30.75 33.58 -3.15
CA GLU A 213 -31.46 34.84 -3.45
C GLU A 213 -30.54 35.85 -4.18
#